data_AF-A0A7J4DXD9-F1
#
_entry.id   AF-A0A7J4DXD9-F1
#
_cell.length_a   1.000
_cell.length_b   1.000
_cell.length_c   1.000
_cell.angle_alpha   90.00
_cell.angle_beta   90.00
_cell.angle_gamma   90.00
#
_symmetry.space_group_name_H-M   'P 1'
#
loop_
_entity.id
_entity.type
_entity.pdbx_description
1 polymer ?
#
loop_
_entity_poly.entity_id
_entity_poly.type
_entity_poly.pdbx_seq_one_letter_code
_entity_poly.pdbx_strand_id
1 'polypeptide(L)' 'MQRKVVIAVAIMVVAVVAIGITFFSGIGGVEKKVMGQPKVIKVGVILPLTGRLAETGEDLKRGI' A
#
# COMPACT_ATOMS: atom_id res chain seq x y z
N MET A 1 -21.11 -34.71 -28.37
CA MET A 1 -20.05 -34.60 -27.34
C MET A 1 -19.17 -33.37 -27.52
N GLN A 2 -18.64 -33.11 -28.73
CA GLN A 2 -17.69 -32.01 -28.99
C GLN A 2 -18.18 -30.61 -28.58
N ARG A 3 -19.45 -30.24 -28.83
CA ARG A 3 -20.01 -28.95 -28.39
C ARG A 3 -19.94 -28.73 -26.88
N LYS A 4 -20.13 -29.77 -26.06
CA LYS A 4 -20.04 -29.67 -24.59
C LYS A 4 -18.59 -29.43 -24.14
N VAL A 5 -17.64 -30.06 -24.81
CA VAL A 5 -16.20 -29.88 -24.55
C VAL A 5 -15.76 -28.47 -24.91
N VAL A 6 -16.19 -27.95 -26.07
CA VAL A 6 -15.87 -26.57 -26.49
C VAL A 6 -16.45 -25.54 -25.53
N ILE A 7 -17.68 -25.73 -25.06
CA ILE A 7 -18.31 -24.84 -24.08
C ILE A 7 -17.56 -24.89 -22.74
N ALA A 8 -17.17 -26.07 -22.27
CA ALA A 8 -16.42 -26.23 -21.02
C ALA A 8 -15.06 -25.50 -21.07
N VAL A 9 -14.33 -25.64 -22.17
CA VAL A 9 -13.04 -24.97 -22.38
C VAL A 9 -13.22 -23.44 -22.43
N ALA A 10 -14.23 -22.95 -23.14
CA ALA A 10 -14.52 -21.52 -23.22
C ALA A 10 -14.83 -20.91 -21.84
N ILE A 11 -15.64 -21.60 -21.02
CA ILE A 11 -15.96 -21.16 -19.66
C ILE A 11 -14.69 -21.12 -18.79
N MET A 12 -13.82 -22.12 -18.90
CA MET A 12 -12.58 -22.18 -18.13
C MET A 12 -11.65 -21.00 -18.46
N VAL A 13 -11.50 -20.69 -19.75
CA VAL A 13 -10.67 -19.56 -20.21
C VAL A 13 -11.23 -18.23 -19.70
N VAL A 14 -12.54 -18.02 -19.81
CA VAL A 14 -13.20 -16.80 -19.31
C VAL A 14 -13.05 -16.67 -17.79
N ALA A 15 -13.16 -17.77 -17.04
CA ALA A 15 -12.96 -17.76 -15.59
C ALA A 15 -11.53 -17.36 -15.21
N VAL A 16 -10.51 -17.90 -15.89
CA VAL A 16 -9.10 -17.55 -15.65
C VAL A 16 -8.84 -16.08 -15.99
N VAL A 17 -9.38 -15.58 -17.10
CA VAL A 17 -9.25 -14.17 -17.49
C VAL A 17 -9.96 -13.25 -16.49
N ALA A 18 -11.16 -13.60 -16.03
CA ALA A 18 -11.89 -12.83 -15.01
C ALA A 18 -11.16 -12.80 -13.67
N ILE A 19 -10.56 -13.91 -13.24
CA ILE A 19 -9.72 -13.97 -12.04
C ILE A 19 -8.45 -13.13 -12.25
N GLY A 20 -7.80 -13.23 -13.40
CA GLY A 20 -6.63 -12.41 -13.74
C GLY A 20 -6.94 -10.92 -13.71
N ILE A 21 -8.08 -10.49 -14.27
CA ILE A 21 -8.52 -9.09 -14.26
C ILE A 21 -8.87 -8.63 -12.84
N THR A 22 -9.56 -9.44 -12.04
CA THR A 22 -9.89 -9.06 -10.65
C THR A 22 -8.64 -8.91 -9.78
N PHE A 23 -7.62 -9.76 -9.98
CA PHE A 23 -6.31 -9.63 -9.32
C PHE A 23 -5.48 -8.45 -9.85
N PHE A 24 -5.44 -8.20 -11.16
CA PHE A 24 -4.57 -7.19 -11.76
C PHE A 24 -5.18 -5.77 -11.72
N SER A 25 -6.47 -5.65 -12.03
CA SER A 25 -7.22 -4.40 -12.05
C SER A 25 -7.71 -3.96 -10.67
N GLY A 26 -7.53 -4.77 -9.61
CA GLY A 26 -7.83 -4.39 -8.23
C GLY A 26 -9.32 -4.19 -7.93
N ILE A 27 -10.20 -4.75 -8.76
CA ILE A 27 -11.67 -4.62 -8.64
C ILE A 27 -12.23 -5.59 -7.59
N GLY A 28 -11.49 -6.65 -7.25
CA GLY A 28 -11.95 -7.67 -6.31
C GLY A 28 -11.46 -7.45 -4.89
N GLY A 29 -11.86 -6.37 -4.21
CA GLY A 29 -11.92 -6.24 -2.73
C GLY A 29 -10.65 -6.49 -1.90
N VAL A 30 -9.58 -6.97 -2.51
CA VAL A 30 -8.22 -6.83 -2.05
C VAL A 30 -7.96 -5.39 -2.38
N GLU A 31 -8.31 -4.52 -1.44
CA GLU A 31 -7.59 -3.29 -1.22
C GLU A 31 -6.16 -3.64 -1.58
N LYS A 32 -5.73 -3.19 -2.77
CA LYS A 32 -4.32 -3.01 -2.99
C LYS A 32 -3.95 -2.26 -1.72
N LYS A 33 -3.26 -2.93 -0.80
CA LYS A 33 -2.32 -2.30 0.10
C LYS A 33 -1.26 -1.72 -0.84
N VAL A 34 -1.69 -0.77 -1.67
CA VAL A 34 -0.88 0.31 -2.20
C VAL A 34 -0.36 0.88 -0.91
N MET A 35 0.85 0.44 -0.59
CA MET A 35 1.83 1.19 0.17
C MET A 35 1.13 2.08 1.17
N GLY A 36 0.71 1.46 2.29
CA GLY A 36 -0.20 2.05 3.26
C GLY A 36 0.07 3.53 3.38
N GLN A 37 -0.97 4.33 3.11
CA GLN A 37 -0.92 5.79 3.20
C GLN A 37 -0.01 6.17 4.37
N PRO A 38 1.01 7.04 4.18
CA PRO A 38 2.00 7.30 5.21
C PRO A 38 1.25 7.65 6.48
N LYS A 39 1.27 6.72 7.44
CA LYS A 39 0.57 6.89 8.69
C LYS A 39 1.30 8.04 9.37
N VAL A 40 0.63 9.18 9.53
CA VAL A 40 1.21 10.32 10.22
C VAL A 40 1.42 9.91 11.68
N ILE A 41 2.67 9.62 12.04
CA ILE A 41 3.07 9.31 13.41
C ILE A 41 3.45 10.64 14.06
N LYS A 42 2.69 11.04 15.09
CA LYS A 42 3.08 12.19 15.93
C LYS A 42 4.20 11.73 16.87
N VAL A 43 5.42 12.16 16.61
CA VAL A 43 6.58 11.93 17.47
C VAL A 43 6.84 13.20 18.29
N GLY A 44 6.90 13.08 19.61
CA GLY A 44 7.32 14.17 20.50
C GLY A 44 8.79 14.04 20.83
N VAL A 45 9.58 15.10 20.63
CA VAL A 45 11.01 15.13 20.96
C VAL A 45 11.26 16.22 22.00
N ILE A 46 12.01 15.90 23.06
CA ILE A 46 12.42 16.86 24.08
C ILE A 46 13.81 17.36 23.70
N LEU A 47 13.92 18.67 23.45
CA LEU A 47 15.19 19.31 23.08
C LEU A 47 15.53 20.43 24.08
N PRO A 48 16.82 20.59 24.44
CA PRO A 48 17.25 21.69 25.29
C PRO A 48 17.29 22.97 24.46
N LEU A 49 16.20 23.73 24.44
CA LEU A 49 16.11 25.00 23.68
C LEU A 49 16.54 26.23 24.49
N THR A 50 17.00 26.03 25.73
CA THR A 50 17.39 27.12 26.64
C THR A 50 18.66 26.74 27.42
N GLY A 51 19.38 27.75 27.91
CA GLY A 51 20.62 27.56 28.66
C GLY A 51 21.83 27.24 27.79
N ARG A 52 22.87 26.64 28.38
CA ARG A 52 24.19 26.45 27.75
C ARG A 52 24.18 25.55 26.50
N LEU A 53 23.18 24.68 26.36
CA LEU A 53 23.04 23.74 25.24
C LEU A 53 21.92 24.14 24.26
N ALA A 54 21.40 25.37 24.39
CA ALA A 54 20.31 25.88 23.54
C ALA A 54 20.64 25.83 22.04
N GLU A 55 21.87 26.22 21.69
CA GLU A 55 22.35 26.25 20.31
C GLU A 55 22.36 24.84 19.70
N THR A 56 22.86 23.86 20.44
CA THR A 56 22.83 22.44 20.04
C THR A 56 21.39 21.91 19.92
N GLY A 57 20.49 22.29 20.82
CA GLY A 57 19.08 21.89 20.75
C GLY A 57 18.34 22.53 19.57
N GLU A 58 18.67 23.77 19.20
CA GLU A 58 18.16 24.44 18.00
C GLU A 58 18.63 23.75 16.72
N ASP A 59 19.92 23.38 16.65
CA ASP A 59 20.47 22.68 15.49
C ASP A 59 19.80 21.31 15.29
N LEU A 60 19.58 20.57 16.38
CA LEU A 60 18.83 19.31 16.37
C LEU A 60 17.38 19.48 15.94
N LYS A 61 16.70 20.56 16.37
CA LYS A 61 15.33 20.88 15.95
C LYS A 61 15.24 21.14 14.45
N ARG A 62 16.28 21.74 13.84
CA ARG A 62 16.30 22.05 12.40
C ARG A 62 16.57 20.81 11.54
N GLY A 63 17.22 19.79 12.10
CA GLY A 63 17.54 18.54 11.39
C GLY A 63 16.45 17.46 11.44
N ILE A 64 15.50 17.56 12.38
CA ILE A 64 14.34 16.66 12.53
C ILE A 64 13.16 17.21 11.72
#